data_AF-A0A3C0JFS9-F1
#
_entry.id   AF-A0A3C0JFS9-F1
#
_cell.length_a   1.000
_cell.length_b   1.000
_cell.length_c   1.000
_cell.angle_alpha   90.00
_cell.angle_beta   90.00
_cell.angle_gamma   90.00
#
_symmetry.space_group_name_H-M   'P 1'
#
loop_
_entity.id
_entity.type
_entity.pdbx_description
1 polymer ?
#
loop_
_entity_poly.entity_id
_entity_poly.type
_entity_poly.pdbx_seq_one_letter_code
_entity_poly.pdbx_strand_id
1 'polypeptide(L)'
;MTTVYLSIGSNIEREKHIRAGILALKEQFGHITLSSVYESDAVGFDGHPFLNLIAAFETDLTPTQVDTILDTIEKDNGRTHDQKKF
;
A
#
# COMPACT_ATOMS: atom_id res chain seq x y z
N MET A 1 6.08 -16.89 -12.52
CA MET A 1 5.59 -15.52 -12.31
C MET A 1 4.10 -15.52 -12.05
N THR A 2 3.71 -14.88 -10.96
CA THR A 2 2.33 -14.70 -10.52
C THR A 2 2.03 -13.20 -10.49
N THR A 3 0.86 -12.80 -10.96
CA THR A 3 0.39 -11.43 -10.83
C THR A 3 -0.19 -11.20 -9.44
N VAL A 4 0.33 -10.21 -8.72
CA VAL A 4 -0.18 -9.77 -7.42
C VAL A 4 -0.97 -8.49 -7.63
N TYR A 5 -2.14 -8.41 -7.00
CA TYR A 5 -2.94 -7.20 -6.90
C TYR A 5 -2.96 -6.75 -5.43
N LEU A 6 -2.47 -5.54 -5.19
CA LEU A 6 -2.33 -4.96 -3.86
C LEU A 6 -3.22 -3.72 -3.73
N SER A 7 -4.04 -3.69 -2.70
CA SER A 7 -4.75 -2.48 -2.29
C SER A 7 -3.83 -1.60 -1.45
N ILE A 8 -3.75 -0.31 -1.79
CA ILE A 8 -2.96 0.69 -1.08
C ILE A 8 -3.93 1.79 -0.63
N GLY A 9 -3.88 2.14 0.66
CA GLY A 9 -4.76 3.13 1.25
C GLY A 9 -4.04 3.99 2.29
N SER A 10 -4.36 5.29 2.34
CA SER A 10 -3.91 6.16 3.42
C SER A 10 -4.91 7.26 3.75
N ASN A 11 -5.16 7.48 5.04
CA ASN A 11 -5.99 8.58 5.57
C ASN A 11 -5.21 9.61 6.41
N ILE A 12 -3.92 9.40 6.64
CA ILE A 12 -3.01 10.32 7.35
C ILE A 12 -1.96 10.78 6.34
N GLU A 13 -1.61 12.06 6.26
CA GLU A 13 -0.65 12.59 5.26
C GLU A 13 -0.78 11.91 3.87
N ARG A 14 -2.03 11.75 3.43
CA ARG A 14 -2.52 10.73 2.48
C ARG A 14 -1.68 10.66 1.21
N GLU A 15 -1.47 11.81 0.57
CA GLU A 15 -0.70 11.91 -0.66
C GLU A 15 0.79 11.55 -0.48
N LYS A 16 1.38 11.94 0.64
CA LYS A 16 2.78 11.65 0.96
C LYS A 16 2.99 10.14 1.11
N HIS A 17 2.15 9.48 1.91
CA HIS A 17 2.27 8.04 2.13
C HIS A 17 1.90 7.23 0.88
N ILE A 18 0.89 7.63 0.12
CA ILE A 18 0.59 6.99 -1.18
C ILE A 18 1.78 7.07 -2.13
N ARG A 19 2.38 8.25 -2.30
CA ARG A 19 3.54 8.43 -3.20
C ARG A 19 4.75 7.63 -2.73
N ALA A 20 5.04 7.65 -1.43
CA ALA A 20 6.19 6.97 -0.86
C ALA A 20 6.04 5.44 -0.95
N GLY A 21 4.84 4.90 -0.66
CA GLY A 21 4.54 3.48 -0.84
C GLY A 21 4.65 3.02 -2.30
N ILE A 22 4.13 3.81 -3.25
CA ILE A 22 4.29 3.54 -4.69
C ILE A 22 5.76 3.53 -5.10
N LEU A 23 6.57 4.46 -4.60
CA LEU A 23 8.00 4.51 -4.90
C LEU A 23 8.72 3.25 -4.38
N ALA A 24 8.48 2.88 -3.13
CA ALA A 24 9.06 1.68 -2.52
C ALA A 24 8.65 0.40 -3.26
N LEU A 25 7.40 0.29 -3.69
CA LEU A 25 6.94 -0.84 -4.52
C LEU A 25 7.64 -0.89 -5.88
N LYS A 26 7.86 0.26 -6.53
CA LYS A 26 8.63 0.33 -7.79
C LYS A 26 10.09 -0.07 -7.59
N GLU A 27 10.72 0.35 -6.50
CA GLU A 27 12.09 -0.03 -6.19
C GLU A 27 12.21 -1.54 -5.95
N GLN A 28 11.21 -2.13 -5.28
CA GLN A 28 11.23 -3.54 -4.91
C GLN A 28 10.81 -4.51 -6.02
N PHE A 29 9.80 -4.15 -6.82
CA PHE A 29 9.18 -5.02 -7.83
C PHE A 29 9.42 -4.54 -9.27
N GLY A 30 10.07 -3.39 -9.45
CA GLY A 30 10.34 -2.80 -10.76
C GLY A 30 9.07 -2.23 -11.39
N HIS A 31 8.61 -2.86 -12.46
CA HIS A 31 7.43 -2.38 -13.16
C HIS A 31 6.16 -2.70 -12.37
N ILE A 32 5.39 -1.66 -12.04
CA ILE A 32 4.07 -1.78 -11.44
C ILE A 32 3.06 -1.02 -12.28
N THR A 33 1.86 -1.58 -12.43
CA THR A 33 0.70 -0.90 -13.00
C THR A 33 -0.15 -0.34 -11.87
N LEU A 34 -0.64 0.89 -12.02
CA LEU A 34 -1.46 1.57 -11.03
C LEU A 34 -2.84 1.85 -11.63
N SER A 35 -3.87 1.63 -10.82
CA SER A 35 -5.21 2.16 -11.11
C SER A 35 -5.31 3.66 -10.80
N SER A 36 -6.45 4.26 -11.15
CA SER A 36 -6.80 5.60 -10.67
C SER A 36 -6.85 5.65 -9.15
N VAL A 37 -6.57 6.83 -8.59
CA VAL A 37 -6.77 7.10 -7.16
C VAL A 37 -8.24 7.43 -6.91
N TYR A 38 -8.81 6.86 -5.86
CA TYR A 38 -10.17 7.11 -5.39
C TYR A 38 -10.13 7.63 -3.97
N GLU A 39 -10.98 8.62 -3.66
CA GLU A 39 -11.23 9.05 -2.29
C GLU A 39 -12.47 8.32 -1.74
N SER A 40 -12.40 7.82 -0.51
CA SER A 40 -13.54 7.18 0.17
C SER A 40 -13.55 7.48 1.66
N ASP A 41 -14.73 7.55 2.26
CA ASP A 41 -14.87 7.78 3.69
C ASP A 41 -14.21 6.67 4.53
N ALA A 42 -13.76 7.03 5.74
CA ALA A 42 -13.31 6.05 6.73
C ALA A 42 -14.51 5.23 7.21
N VAL A 43 -14.44 3.90 7.06
CA VAL A 43 -15.49 2.98 7.51
C VAL A 43 -15.08 2.33 8.82
N GLY A 44 -15.95 2.38 9.82
CA GLY A 44 -15.74 1.71 11.12
C GLY A 44 -15.01 2.53 12.18
N PHE A 45 -14.62 3.77 11.89
CA PHE A 45 -14.07 4.74 12.86
C PHE A 45 -14.21 6.17 12.33
N ASP A 46 -14.07 7.16 13.22
CA ASP A 46 -14.04 8.58 12.86
C ASP A 46 -12.63 8.99 12.42
N GLY A 47 -12.50 9.56 11.22
CA GLY A 47 -11.22 9.91 10.64
C GLY A 47 -11.35 10.55 9.26
N HIS A 48 -10.24 11.08 8.75
CA HIS A 48 -10.22 11.65 7.40
C HIS A 48 -10.52 10.60 6.32
N PRO A 49 -11.08 10.99 5.17
CA PRO A 49 -11.26 10.10 4.04
C PRO A 49 -9.94 9.50 3.57
N PHE A 50 -9.95 8.24 3.14
CA PHE A 50 -8.81 7.57 2.55
C PHE A 50 -8.61 7.98 1.10
N LEU A 51 -7.36 8.08 0.68
CA LEU A 51 -6.99 7.86 -0.72
C LEU A 51 -6.67 6.38 -0.90
N ASN A 52 -7.32 5.74 -1.87
CA ASN A 52 -7.16 4.33 -2.19
C ASN A 52 -6.80 4.13 -3.67
N LEU A 53 -5.95 3.15 -3.95
CA LEU A 53 -5.68 2.66 -5.30
C LEU A 53 -5.25 1.19 -5.27
N ILE A 54 -5.35 0.54 -6.43
CA ILE A 54 -4.77 -0.79 -6.67
C ILE A 54 -3.44 -0.66 -7.42
N ALA A 55 -2.43 -1.38 -6.96
CA ALA A 55 -1.19 -1.65 -7.68
C ALA A 55 -1.15 -3.12 -8.13
N ALA A 56 -0.62 -3.37 -9.33
CA ALA A 56 -0.40 -4.70 -9.87
C ALA A 56 1.04 -4.88 -10.32
N PHE A 57 1.65 -6.01 -9.99
CA PHE A 57 3.01 -6.36 -10.40
C PHE A 57 3.18 -7.87 -10.53
N GLU A 58 4.18 -8.29 -11.28
CA GLU A 58 4.54 -9.70 -11.42
C GLU A 58 5.71 -10.04 -10.49
N THR A 59 5.65 -11.21 -9.86
CA THR A 59 6.73 -11.69 -9.00
C THR A 59 6.78 -13.22 -8.98
N ASP A 60 7.96 -13.76 -8.69
CA ASP A 60 8.16 -15.19 -8.39
C ASP A 60 8.19 -15.46 -6.87
N LEU A 61 8.00 -14.42 -6.06
CA LEU A 61 7.93 -14.54 -4.62
C LEU A 61 6.64 -15.22 -4.17
N THR A 62 6.74 -15.96 -3.08
CA THR A 62 5.57 -16.53 -2.39
C THR A 62 4.76 -15.42 -1.71
N PRO A 63 3.46 -15.64 -1.43
CA PRO A 63 2.64 -14.66 -0.72
C PRO A 63 3.24 -14.21 0.62
N THR A 64 3.87 -15.11 1.39
CA THR A 64 4.52 -14.79 2.66
C THR A 64 5.74 -13.88 2.49
N GLN A 65 6.52 -14.06 1.42
CA GLN A 65 7.64 -13.17 1.12
C GLN A 65 7.15 -11.78 0.71
N VAL A 66 6.08 -11.72 -0.09
CA VAL A 66 5.44 -10.44 -0.43
C VAL A 66 4.93 -9.74 0.83
N ASP A 67 4.20 -10.43 1.71
CA ASP A 67 3.70 -9.87 2.97
C ASP A 67 4.83 -9.31 3.86
N THR A 68 5.95 -10.03 3.97
CA THR A 68 7.13 -9.58 4.74
C THR A 68 7.74 -8.29 4.17
N ILE A 69 7.80 -8.19 2.85
CA ILE A 69 8.28 -7.00 2.15
C ILE A 69 7.32 -5.83 2.39
N LEU A 70 6.02 -6.05 2.27
CA LEU A 70 5.01 -5.01 2.48
C LEU A 70 5.04 -4.48 3.91
N ASP A 71 5.18 -5.35 4.91
CA ASP A 71 5.31 -4.95 6.31
C ASP A 71 6.57 -4.10 6.56
N THR A 72 7.66 -4.41 5.86
CA THR A 72 8.89 -3.57 5.87
C THR A 72 8.62 -2.19 5.26
N ILE A 73 7.99 -2.14 4.08
CA ILE A 73 7.64 -0.87 3.41
C ILE A 73 6.73 -0.01 4.30
N GLU A 74 5.74 -0.61 4.97
CA GLU A 74 4.85 0.12 5.88
C GLU A 74 5.61 0.74 7.06
N LYS A 75 6.52 -0.03 7.67
CA LYS A 75 7.35 0.44 8.80
C LYS A 75 8.29 1.57 8.38
N ASP A 76 8.96 1.44 7.25
CA ASP A 76 9.86 2.47 6.72
C ASP A 76 9.11 3.77 6.38
N ASN A 77 7.82 3.67 6.09
CA ASN A 77 6.93 4.80 5.83
C ASN A 77 6.19 5.31 7.08
N GLY A 78 6.61 4.89 8.28
CA GLY A 78 6.15 5.45 9.54
C GLY A 78 4.90 4.80 10.13
N ARG A 79 4.48 3.63 9.61
CA ARG A 79 3.40 2.86 10.23
C ARG A 79 3.86 2.35 11.60
N THR A 80 3.18 2.77 12.66
CA THR A 80 3.47 2.32 14.04
C THR A 80 2.55 1.16 14.45
N HIS A 81 2.97 0.37 15.44
CA HIS A 81 2.22 -0.77 15.95
C HIS A 81 0.80 -0.43 16.46
N ASP A 82 0.56 0.83 16.83
CA ASP A 82 -0.73 1.32 17.32
C ASP A 82 -1.77 1.54 16.21
N GLN A 83 -1.35 1.51 14.94
CA GLN A 83 -2.24 1.66 13.79
C GLN A 83 -2.89 0.33 13.45
N LYS A 84 -4.15 0.14 13.88
CA LYS A 84 -4.96 -1.06 13.61
C LYS A 84 -4.92 -1.44 12.11
N LYS A 85 -4.69 -2.72 11.83
CA LYS A 85 -4.94 -3.32 10.52
C LYS A 85 -6.45 -3.60 10.45
N PHE A 86 -7.12 -3.07 9.45
CA PHE A 86 -8.55 -3.28 9.16
C PHE A 86 -8.70 -4.06 7.87
#